data_AF-A0A7C6EK98-F1
#
_entry.id   AF-A0A7C6EK98-F1
#
_cell.length_a   1.000
_cell.length_b   1.000
_cell.length_c   1.000
_cell.angle_alpha   90.00
_cell.angle_beta   90.00
_cell.angle_gamma   90.00
#
_symmetry.space_group_name_H-M   'P 1'
#
loop_
_entity.id
_entity.type
_entity.pdbx_description
1 polymer ?
#
loop_
_entity_poly.entity_id
_entity_poly.type
_entity_poly.pdbx_seq_one_letter_code
_entity_poly.pdbx_strand_id
1 'polypeptide(L)'
;MQENNVELIEKLVELKRVSKVIKGGKRLKLYACVVVGDGAGKIGIGHAKSAEVAPAIKKATEIAKKNMVKVDVVEGTILHPVSGKFSASKVILRPALPGSGIIASNAVRAVCQAAGIRDILSKALGSRNSTNLAMATIKALRSIRPLQTVAELRNKPVDYFLRKRYEKDKSDIKKESD
;
A
#
# COMPACT_ATOMS: atom_id res chain seq x y z
N MET A 1 8.92 -29.82 -8.99
CA MET A 1 9.18 -28.37 -8.98
C MET A 1 8.67 -27.84 -7.65
N GLN A 2 9.55 -27.65 -6.67
CA GLN A 2 9.15 -27.05 -5.39
C GLN A 2 8.73 -25.59 -5.65
N GLU A 3 7.45 -25.30 -5.47
CA GLU A 3 6.98 -23.92 -5.35
C GLU A 3 7.69 -23.32 -4.13
N ASN A 4 8.56 -22.34 -4.36
CA ASN A 4 9.10 -21.52 -3.28
C ASN A 4 7.90 -20.84 -2.61
N ASN A 5 7.44 -21.42 -1.49
CA ASN A 5 6.41 -20.87 -0.64
C ASN A 5 6.95 -19.58 0.00
N VAL A 6 6.93 -18.50 -0.76
CA VAL A 6 7.07 -17.16 -0.21
C VAL A 6 5.88 -16.98 0.71
N GLU A 7 6.14 -16.78 2.00
CA GLU A 7 5.09 -16.46 2.97
C GLU A 7 4.49 -15.11 2.59
N LEU A 8 3.29 -15.18 2.01
CA LEU A 8 2.56 -14.01 1.56
C LEU A 8 1.54 -13.62 2.63
N ILE A 9 1.61 -12.36 3.04
CA ILE A 9 0.66 -11.73 3.95
C ILE A 9 -0.59 -11.38 3.14
N GLU A 10 -1.70 -12.04 3.45
CA GLU A 10 -3.00 -11.77 2.84
C GLU A 10 -3.87 -10.91 3.78
N LYS A 11 -4.41 -9.80 3.28
CA LYS A 11 -5.29 -8.90 4.03
C LYS A 11 -6.58 -8.63 3.27
N LEU A 12 -7.71 -8.91 3.92
CA LEU A 12 -9.04 -8.58 3.41
C LEU A 12 -9.31 -7.07 3.58
N VAL A 13 -9.60 -6.38 2.48
CA VAL A 13 -9.92 -4.94 2.49
C VAL A 13 -11.43 -4.71 2.54
N GLU A 14 -12.17 -5.44 1.72
CA GLU A 14 -13.62 -5.27 1.60
C GLU A 14 -14.29 -6.60 1.29
N LEU A 15 -15.39 -6.88 1.98
CA LEU A 15 -16.30 -7.98 1.68
C LEU A 15 -17.71 -7.39 1.58
N LYS A 16 -18.39 -7.61 0.44
CA LYS A 16 -19.77 -7.17 0.26
C LYS A 16 -20.60 -8.19 -0.50
N ARG A 17 -21.89 -8.24 -0.20
CA ARG A 17 -22.86 -9.04 -0.98
C ARG A 17 -23.39 -8.18 -2.14
N VAL A 18 -23.30 -8.70 -3.36
CA VAL A 18 -23.81 -8.07 -4.58
C VAL A 18 -24.94 -8.91 -5.17
N SER A 19 -25.93 -8.28 -5.78
CA SER A 19 -27.12 -8.95 -6.29
C SER A 19 -27.40 -8.62 -7.76
N LYS A 20 -27.73 -9.64 -8.56
CA LYS A 20 -28.33 -9.47 -9.89
C LYS A 20 -29.81 -9.84 -9.82
N VAL A 21 -30.69 -8.90 -10.18
CA VAL A 21 -32.15 -9.14 -10.25
C VAL A 21 -32.47 -9.93 -11.53
N ILE A 22 -33.37 -10.90 -11.42
CA ILE A 22 -33.91 -11.73 -12.51
C ILE A 22 -35.44 -11.85 -12.36
N LYS A 23 -36.14 -12.36 -13.37
CA LYS A 23 -37.61 -12.48 -13.38
C LYS A 23 -38.19 -13.20 -12.15
N GLY A 24 -37.47 -14.20 -11.61
CA GLY A 24 -37.90 -15.00 -10.46
C GLY A 24 -37.23 -14.65 -9.12
N GLY A 25 -36.50 -13.54 -9.01
CA GLY A 25 -35.86 -13.13 -7.74
C GLY A 25 -34.50 -12.47 -7.90
N LYS A 26 -33.59 -12.70 -6.95
CA LYS A 26 -32.24 -12.10 -6.94
C LYS A 26 -31.17 -13.18 -6.82
N ARG A 27 -30.24 -13.23 -7.78
CA ARG A 27 -29.02 -14.04 -7.68
C ARG A 27 -27.98 -13.26 -6.90
N LEU A 28 -27.62 -13.77 -5.73
CA LEU A 28 -26.66 -13.15 -4.82
C LEU A 28 -25.27 -13.74 -5.04
N LYS A 29 -24.24 -12.89 -4.98
CA LYS A 29 -22.83 -13.25 -4.99
C LYS A 29 -22.10 -12.44 -3.92
N LEU A 30 -20.98 -12.93 -3.46
CA LEU A 30 -20.07 -12.23 -2.57
C LEU A 30 -18.90 -11.69 -3.37
N TYR A 31 -18.62 -10.40 -3.19
CA TYR A 31 -17.45 -9.71 -3.70
C TYR A 31 -16.41 -9.63 -2.58
N ALA A 32 -15.17 -9.96 -2.90
CA ALA A 32 -14.03 -9.79 -2.02
C ALA A 32 -12.96 -8.95 -2.73
N CYS A 33 -12.35 -8.03 -1.99
CA CYS A 33 -11.17 -7.28 -2.37
C CYS A 33 -10.06 -7.59 -1.36
N VAL A 34 -8.94 -8.12 -1.85
CA VAL A 34 -7.84 -8.63 -1.04
C VAL A 34 -6.54 -7.99 -1.51
N VAL A 35 -5.69 -7.65 -0.55
CA VAL A 35 -4.32 -7.23 -0.77
C VAL A 35 -3.39 -8.34 -0.32
N VAL A 36 -2.37 -8.60 -1.12
CA VAL A 36 -1.34 -9.61 -0.86
C VAL A 36 0.02 -8.93 -0.90
N GLY A 37 0.94 -9.29 -0.02
CA GLY A 37 2.31 -8.79 -0.09
C GLY A 37 3.30 -9.68 0.64
N ASP A 38 4.59 -9.48 0.38
CA ASP A 38 5.69 -10.25 0.96
C ASP A 38 6.30 -9.58 2.21
N GLY A 39 5.77 -8.43 2.63
CA GLY A 39 6.35 -7.65 3.73
C GLY A 39 7.72 -7.03 3.42
N ALA A 40 8.24 -7.21 2.21
CA ALA A 40 9.53 -6.73 1.74
C ALA A 40 9.40 -5.76 0.55
N GLY A 41 8.23 -5.13 0.43
CA GLY A 41 7.95 -4.12 -0.60
C GLY A 41 7.33 -4.65 -1.89
N LYS A 42 6.96 -5.93 -2.03
CA LYS A 42 6.05 -6.36 -3.11
C LYS A 42 4.62 -6.43 -2.61
N ILE A 43 3.73 -5.78 -3.34
CA ILE A 43 2.30 -5.74 -3.04
C ILE A 43 1.45 -5.93 -4.29
N GLY A 44 0.35 -6.65 -4.15
CA GLY A 44 -0.65 -6.85 -5.18
C GLY A 44 -2.05 -6.67 -4.61
N ILE A 45 -2.98 -6.23 -5.47
CA ILE A 45 -4.40 -6.16 -5.13
C ILE A 45 -5.20 -7.01 -6.11
N GLY A 46 -6.19 -7.72 -5.60
CA GLY A 46 -7.07 -8.56 -6.38
C GLY A 46 -8.50 -8.39 -5.90
N HIS A 47 -9.43 -8.48 -6.85
CA HIS A 47 -10.85 -8.48 -6.53
C HIS A 47 -11.53 -9.60 -7.31
N ALA A 48 -12.46 -10.28 -6.65
CA ALA A 48 -13.19 -11.39 -7.26
C ALA A 48 -14.60 -11.49 -6.69
N LYS A 49 -15.44 -12.29 -7.36
CA LYS A 49 -16.80 -12.58 -6.94
C LYS A 49 -17.07 -14.07 -7.01
N SER A 50 -17.75 -14.63 -6.01
CA SER A 50 -18.20 -16.03 -5.99
C SER A 50 -19.56 -16.16 -5.31
N ALA A 51 -20.14 -17.36 -5.29
CA ALA A 51 -21.38 -17.63 -4.54
C ALA A 51 -21.12 -17.66 -3.02
N GLU A 52 -19.96 -18.19 -2.62
CA GLU A 52 -19.53 -18.33 -1.23
C GLU A 52 -18.32 -17.43 -0.90
N VAL A 53 -18.05 -17.23 0.39
CA VAL A 53 -16.99 -16.32 0.88
C VAL A 53 -15.59 -16.87 0.56
N ALA A 54 -15.29 -18.10 0.99
CA ALA A 54 -13.97 -18.71 0.84
C ALA A 54 -13.48 -18.74 -0.62
N PRO A 55 -14.27 -19.20 -1.62
CA PRO A 55 -13.82 -19.19 -3.01
C PRO A 55 -13.71 -17.77 -3.59
N ALA A 56 -14.46 -16.78 -3.07
CA ALA A 56 -14.28 -15.39 -3.50
C ALA A 56 -12.91 -14.84 -3.05
N ILE A 57 -12.51 -15.13 -1.81
CA ILE A 57 -11.20 -14.74 -1.27
C ILE A 57 -10.07 -15.45 -2.03
N LYS A 58 -10.14 -16.77 -2.22
CA LYS A 58 -9.13 -17.55 -2.97
C LYS A 58 -8.92 -17.03 -4.40
N LYS A 59 -10.00 -16.71 -5.11
CA LYS A 59 -9.91 -16.12 -6.46
C LYS A 59 -9.28 -14.73 -6.43
N ALA A 60 -9.61 -13.92 -5.42
CA ALA A 60 -9.03 -12.59 -5.26
C ALA A 60 -7.53 -12.66 -4.94
N THR A 61 -7.10 -13.61 -4.11
CA THR A 61 -5.68 -13.80 -3.76
C THR A 61 -4.86 -14.26 -4.95
N GLU A 62 -5.36 -15.20 -5.76
CA GLU A 62 -4.71 -15.61 -7.01
C GLU A 62 -4.53 -14.44 -8.00
N ILE A 63 -5.54 -13.59 -8.14
CA ILE A 63 -5.46 -12.38 -8.99
C ILE A 63 -4.43 -11.40 -8.40
N ALA A 64 -4.41 -11.21 -7.09
CA ALA A 64 -3.46 -10.31 -6.42
C ALA A 64 -2.01 -10.77 -6.61
N LYS A 65 -1.75 -12.09 -6.49
CA LYS A 65 -0.42 -12.69 -6.71
C LYS A 65 0.10 -12.44 -8.13
N LYS A 66 -0.78 -12.47 -9.14
CA LYS A 66 -0.42 -12.16 -10.53
C LYS A 66 -0.08 -10.69 -10.76
N ASN A 67 -0.70 -9.78 -10.00
CA ASN A 67 -0.57 -8.33 -10.16
C ASN A 67 0.35 -7.68 -9.11
N MET A 68 1.40 -8.39 -8.66
CA MET A 68 2.34 -7.83 -7.69
C MET A 68 3.21 -6.73 -8.31
N VAL A 69 3.41 -5.67 -7.54
CA VAL A 69 4.17 -4.47 -7.88
C VAL A 69 5.21 -4.24 -6.78
N LYS A 70 6.43 -3.89 -7.17
CA LYS A 70 7.49 -3.49 -6.25
C LYS A 70 7.31 -2.03 -5.81
N VAL A 71 7.49 -1.79 -4.52
CA VAL A 71 7.45 -0.51 -3.83
C VAL A 71 8.73 -0.38 -3.03
N ASP A 72 9.32 0.82 -3.04
CA ASP A 72 10.50 1.10 -2.26
C ASP A 72 10.13 1.50 -0.83
N VAL A 73 10.54 0.65 0.11
CA VAL A 73 10.42 0.88 1.55
C VAL A 73 11.82 1.05 2.12
N VAL A 74 12.05 2.12 2.88
CA VAL A 74 13.35 2.42 3.50
C VAL A 74 13.15 2.48 5.01
N GLU A 75 13.87 1.65 5.74
CA GLU A 75 13.84 1.60 7.23
C GLU A 75 12.44 1.39 7.83
N GLY A 76 11.50 0.86 7.06
CA GLY A 76 10.11 0.65 7.47
C GLY A 76 9.18 1.85 7.23
N THR A 77 9.64 2.88 6.53
CA THR A 77 8.84 4.06 6.12
C THR A 77 9.03 4.38 4.63
N ILE A 78 8.34 5.41 4.15
CA ILE A 78 8.49 5.93 2.77
C ILE A 78 9.56 7.03 2.72
N LEU A 79 10.21 7.24 1.58
CA LEU A 79 11.32 8.20 1.49
C LEU A 79 10.88 9.67 1.62
N HIS A 80 9.76 10.03 0.98
CA HIS A 80 9.26 11.39 0.87
C HIS A 80 7.72 11.39 0.80
N PRO A 81 7.04 12.51 1.09
CA PRO A 81 5.60 12.58 0.99
C PRO A 81 5.15 12.42 -0.47
N VAL A 82 4.15 11.56 -0.69
CA VAL A 82 3.59 11.28 -2.00
C VAL A 82 2.07 11.39 -1.96
N SER A 83 1.47 11.62 -3.12
CA SER A 83 0.02 11.58 -3.26
C SER A 83 -0.38 10.71 -4.44
N GLY A 84 -1.42 9.90 -4.25
CA GLY A 84 -1.98 9.04 -5.27
C GLY A 84 -3.43 9.40 -5.54
N LYS A 85 -3.84 9.26 -6.79
CA LYS A 85 -5.24 9.40 -7.21
C LYS A 85 -5.62 8.21 -8.08
N PHE A 86 -6.74 7.59 -7.72
CA PHE A 86 -7.41 6.58 -8.53
C PHE A 86 -8.91 6.86 -8.55
N SER A 87 -9.46 7.09 -9.74
CA SER A 87 -10.82 7.61 -9.93
C SER A 87 -11.07 8.86 -9.06
N ALA A 88 -12.12 8.87 -8.23
CA ALA A 88 -12.47 9.95 -7.32
C ALA A 88 -11.79 9.86 -5.93
N SER A 89 -10.98 8.82 -5.68
CA SER A 89 -10.26 8.63 -4.43
C SER A 89 -8.85 9.22 -4.52
N LYS A 90 -8.48 10.04 -3.53
CA LYS A 90 -7.15 10.62 -3.38
C LYS A 90 -6.56 10.25 -2.03
N VAL A 91 -5.29 9.89 -2.00
CA VAL A 91 -4.55 9.58 -0.76
C VAL A 91 -3.31 10.44 -0.71
N ILE A 92 -3.04 11.02 0.45
CA ILE A 92 -1.76 11.64 0.78
C ILE A 92 -1.06 10.72 1.77
N LEU A 93 0.18 10.35 1.46
CA LEU A 93 1.06 9.58 2.32
C LEU A 93 2.23 10.46 2.73
N ARG A 94 2.56 10.49 4.02
CA ARG A 94 3.72 11.19 4.56
C ARG A 94 4.57 10.21 5.37
N PRO A 95 5.91 10.31 5.26
CA PRO A 95 6.80 9.56 6.14
C PRO A 95 6.53 9.95 7.59
N ALA A 96 6.66 8.97 8.47
CA ALA A 96 6.59 9.14 9.92
C ALA A 96 7.93 8.77 10.57
N LEU A 97 8.13 9.26 11.80
CA LEU A 97 9.26 8.87 12.64
C LEU A 97 9.09 7.41 13.10
N PRO A 98 10.21 6.70 13.36
CA PRO A 98 10.14 5.33 13.87
C PRO A 98 9.35 5.26 15.17
N GLY A 99 8.43 4.30 15.28
CA GLY A 99 7.56 4.12 16.45
C GLY A 99 6.22 4.83 16.37
N SER A 100 5.93 5.58 15.31
CA SER A 100 4.62 6.22 15.09
C SER A 100 3.51 5.22 14.75
N GLY A 101 3.86 4.08 14.16
CA GLY A 101 2.92 3.09 13.64
C GLY A 101 2.18 3.54 12.37
N ILE A 102 1.17 2.75 11.99
CA ILE A 102 0.38 2.96 10.77
C ILE A 102 -0.89 3.76 11.09
N ILE A 103 -0.81 5.08 10.92
CA ILE A 103 -1.94 6.01 11.08
C ILE A 103 -2.62 6.17 9.72
N ALA A 104 -3.61 5.31 9.48
CA ALA A 104 -4.28 5.20 8.19
C ALA A 104 -5.70 4.67 8.28
N SER A 105 -6.51 4.99 7.26
CA SER A 105 -7.80 4.34 7.04
C SER A 105 -7.63 2.84 6.74
N ASN A 106 -8.64 2.02 7.02
CA ASN A 106 -8.52 0.56 6.95
C ASN A 106 -7.93 0.02 5.63
N ALA A 107 -8.40 0.52 4.48
CA ALA A 107 -7.89 0.08 3.18
C ALA A 107 -6.41 0.44 2.96
N VAL A 108 -6.02 1.66 3.34
CA VAL A 108 -4.62 2.12 3.26
C VAL A 108 -3.75 1.32 4.24
N ARG A 109 -4.25 1.07 5.46
CA ARG A 109 -3.57 0.28 6.48
C ARG A 109 -3.28 -1.15 6.01
N ALA A 110 -4.27 -1.82 5.40
CA ALA A 110 -4.09 -3.15 4.85
C ALA A 110 -2.98 -3.19 3.78
N VAL A 111 -2.92 -2.17 2.92
CA VAL A 111 -1.86 -2.03 1.90
C VAL A 111 -0.49 -1.79 2.54
N CYS A 112 -0.39 -0.87 3.50
CA CYS A 112 0.88 -0.57 4.18
C CYS A 112 1.43 -1.78 4.95
N GLN A 113 0.55 -2.52 5.64
CA GLN A 113 0.94 -3.75 6.35
C GLN A 113 1.46 -4.82 5.39
N ALA A 114 0.75 -5.05 4.28
CA ALA A 114 1.19 -6.03 3.27
C ALA A 114 2.52 -5.61 2.60
N ALA A 115 2.79 -4.31 2.50
CA ALA A 115 4.04 -3.77 1.96
C ALA A 115 5.23 -3.89 2.93
N GLY A 116 4.99 -4.13 4.23
CA GLY A 116 6.04 -4.08 5.26
C GLY A 116 6.35 -2.67 5.77
N ILE A 117 5.47 -1.70 5.52
CA ILE A 117 5.60 -0.34 6.08
C ILE A 117 5.10 -0.36 7.51
N ARG A 118 5.96 0.03 8.45
CA ARG A 118 5.68 0.08 9.90
C ARG A 118 5.16 1.44 10.32
N ASP A 119 5.77 2.51 9.80
CA ASP A 119 5.53 3.87 10.25
C ASP A 119 5.08 4.75 9.07
N ILE A 120 3.85 5.24 9.11
CA ILE A 120 3.31 6.09 8.04
C ILE A 120 2.12 6.92 8.51
N LEU A 121 2.07 8.18 8.09
CA LEU A 121 0.92 9.05 8.24
C LEU A 121 0.17 9.11 6.92
N SER A 122 -1.16 8.97 6.95
CA SER A 122 -1.96 9.10 5.74
C SER A 122 -3.25 9.86 5.96
N LYS A 123 -3.71 10.49 4.87
CA LYS A 123 -5.05 11.08 4.81
C LYS A 123 -5.72 10.68 3.50
N ALA A 124 -6.91 10.12 3.62
CA ALA A 124 -7.82 9.90 2.50
C ALA A 124 -8.64 11.19 2.25
N LEU A 125 -8.71 11.60 0.99
CA LEU A 125 -9.46 12.75 0.51
C LEU A 125 -10.38 12.31 -0.64
N GLY A 126 -11.54 12.97 -0.76
CA GLY A 126 -12.53 12.64 -1.78
C GLY A 126 -13.32 11.36 -1.46
N SER A 127 -13.42 10.44 -2.41
CA SER A 127 -14.22 9.22 -2.27
C SER A 127 -13.59 8.22 -1.28
N ARG A 128 -14.43 7.72 -0.35
CA ARG A 128 -14.08 6.76 0.71
C ARG A 128 -14.26 5.28 0.31
N ASN A 129 -14.48 4.98 -0.97
CA ASN A 129 -14.58 3.60 -1.45
C ASN A 129 -13.25 2.86 -1.22
N SER A 130 -13.26 1.81 -0.41
CA SER A 130 -12.08 1.09 0.06
C SER A 130 -11.27 0.45 -1.07
N THR A 131 -11.93 -0.12 -2.08
CA THR A 131 -11.25 -0.73 -3.23
C THR A 131 -10.47 0.33 -4.03
N ASN A 132 -11.09 1.47 -4.33
CA ASN A 132 -10.45 2.56 -5.05
C ASN A 132 -9.34 3.21 -4.22
N LEU A 133 -9.54 3.30 -2.91
CA LEU A 133 -8.56 3.85 -1.99
C LEU A 133 -7.30 2.98 -1.95
N ALA A 134 -7.45 1.66 -1.86
CA ALA A 134 -6.32 0.72 -1.92
C ALA A 134 -5.55 0.84 -3.25
N MET A 135 -6.25 0.96 -4.38
CA MET A 135 -5.61 1.20 -5.69
C MET A 135 -4.89 2.56 -5.74
N ALA A 136 -5.49 3.61 -5.18
CA ALA A 136 -4.86 4.93 -5.09
C ALA A 136 -3.58 4.89 -4.25
N THR A 137 -3.58 4.12 -3.15
CA THR A 137 -2.40 3.91 -2.30
C THR A 137 -1.29 3.18 -3.03
N ILE A 138 -1.58 2.09 -3.74
CA ILE A 138 -0.57 1.36 -4.54
C ILE A 138 0.03 2.29 -5.59
N LYS A 139 -0.80 3.12 -6.25
CA LYS A 139 -0.30 4.11 -7.22
C LYS A 139 0.58 5.19 -6.57
N ALA A 140 0.24 5.65 -5.36
CA ALA A 140 1.07 6.58 -4.60
C ALA A 140 2.42 5.95 -4.26
N LEU A 141 2.42 4.72 -3.75
CA LEU A 141 3.61 3.98 -3.38
C LEU A 141 4.51 3.70 -4.58
N ARG A 142 3.93 3.35 -5.73
CA ARG A 142 4.67 3.16 -6.99
C ARG A 142 5.32 4.46 -7.52
N SER A 143 4.80 5.63 -7.16
CA SER A 143 5.38 6.91 -7.58
C SER A 143 6.61 7.33 -6.77
N ILE A 144 6.92 6.60 -5.69
CA ILE A 144 8.13 6.84 -4.91
C ILE A 144 9.34 6.55 -5.79
N ARG A 145 10.25 7.50 -5.84
CA ARG A 145 11.56 7.35 -6.48
C ARG A 145 12.61 7.06 -5.41
N PRO A 146 13.42 6.01 -5.56
CA PRO A 146 14.49 5.72 -4.63
C PRO A 146 15.65 6.71 -4.82
N LEU A 147 16.46 6.89 -3.77
CA LEU A 147 17.60 7.82 -3.78
C LEU A 147 18.57 7.54 -4.92
N GLN A 148 18.86 6.26 -5.18
CA GLN A 148 19.78 5.81 -6.23
C GLN A 148 19.33 6.29 -7.61
N THR A 149 18.08 6.01 -7.99
CA THR A 149 17.52 6.45 -9.27
C THR A 149 17.51 7.97 -9.41
N VAL A 150 17.26 8.73 -8.33
CA VAL A 150 17.31 10.20 -8.39
C VAL A 150 18.74 10.73 -8.55
N ALA A 151 19.72 10.07 -7.93
CA ALA A 151 21.13 10.41 -8.02
C ALA A 151 21.66 10.19 -9.44
N GLU A 152 21.34 9.05 -10.04
CA GLU A 152 21.63 8.71 -11.44
C GLU A 152 21.00 9.72 -12.41
N LEU A 153 19.69 10.00 -12.26
CA LEU A 153 18.98 10.97 -13.12
C LEU A 153 19.57 12.38 -13.08
N ARG A 154 20.27 12.74 -11.99
CA ARG A 154 20.85 14.07 -11.78
C ARG A 154 22.36 14.10 -11.92
N ASN A 155 23.00 12.97 -12.26
CA ASN A 155 24.46 12.83 -12.34
C ASN A 155 25.20 13.36 -11.10
N LYS A 156 24.67 13.09 -9.90
CA LYS A 156 25.31 13.47 -8.63
C LYS A 156 25.54 12.23 -7.77
N PRO A 157 26.62 12.19 -6.97
CA PRO A 157 26.85 11.08 -6.04
C PRO A 157 25.73 11.01 -5.00
N VAL A 158 25.39 9.81 -4.53
CA VAL A 158 24.33 9.58 -3.53
C VAL A 158 24.58 10.38 -2.24
N ASP A 159 25.84 10.53 -1.85
CA ASP A 159 26.27 11.29 -0.67
C ASP A 159 25.75 12.74 -0.67
N TYR A 160 25.63 13.36 -1.84
CA TYR A 160 25.07 14.71 -1.99
C TYR A 160 23.65 14.84 -1.40
N PHE A 161 22.85 13.77 -1.45
CA PHE A 161 21.48 13.75 -0.94
C PHE A 161 21.40 13.37 0.55
N LEU A 162 22.36 12.61 1.06
CA LEU A 162 22.44 12.21 2.47
C LEU A 162 22.86 13.38 3.36
N ARG A 163 23.76 14.24 2.86
CA ARG A 163 24.33 15.37 3.61
C ARG A 163 23.28 16.36 4.15
N LYS A 164 22.17 16.57 3.42
CA LYS A 164 21.05 17.43 3.85
C LYS A 164 20.14 16.82 4.93
N ARG A 165 20.08 15.49 5.06
CA ARG A 165 19.33 14.82 6.13
C ARG A 165 20.07 14.95 7.46
N TYR A 166 21.37 14.68 7.44
CA TYR A 166 22.24 14.72 8.62
C TYR A 166 22.29 16.09 9.32
N GLU A 167 22.26 17.19 8.55
CA GLU A 167 22.20 18.55 9.12
C GLU A 167 20.87 18.84 9.82
N LYS A 168 19.77 18.24 9.34
CA LYS A 168 18.44 18.42 9.91
C LYS A 168 18.25 17.60 11.18
N ASP A 169 18.65 16.32 11.16
CA ASP A 169 18.57 15.45 12.33
C ASP A 169 19.48 15.93 13.49
N LYS A 170 20.66 16.51 13.18
CA LYS A 170 21.53 17.17 14.18
C LYS A 170 20.90 18.40 14.85
N SER A 171 20.05 19.13 14.12
CA SER A 171 19.38 20.32 14.66
C SER A 171 18.20 19.98 15.57
N ASP A 172 17.56 18.83 15.34
CA ASP A 172 16.45 18.34 16.17
C ASP A 172 16.98 17.73 17.48
N ILE A 173 18.10 16.98 17.45
CA ILE A 173 18.75 16.43 18.66
C ILE A 173 19.26 17.53 19.60
N LYS A 174 19.77 18.65 19.07
CA LYS A 174 20.24 19.79 19.89
C LYS A 174 19.13 20.54 20.62
N LYS A 175 17.86 20.42 20.19
CA LYS A 175 16.72 21.08 20.84
C LYS A 175 16.09 20.26 21.96
N GLU A 176 16.36 18.96 22.03
CA GLU A 176 15.90 18.08 23.11
C GLU A 176 16.86 18.05 24.31
N SER A 177 18.05 18.63 24.16
CA SER A 177 19.11 18.65 25.18
C SER A 177 19.26 19.96 25.96
N ASP A 178 18.46 20.98 25.64
CA ASP A 178 18.33 22.26 26.35
C ASP A 178 16.97 22.34 27.06
#